data_AF-A0A0L6JU76-F1
#
_entry.id   AF-A0A0L6JU76-F1
#
_cell.length_a   1.000
_cell.length_b   1.000
_cell.length_c   1.000
_cell.angle_alpha   90.00
_cell.angle_beta   90.00
_cell.angle_gamma   90.00
#
_symmetry.space_group_name_H-M   'P 1'
#
loop_
_entity.id
_entity.type
_entity.pdbx_description
1 polymer ?
#
loop_
_entity_poly.entity_id
_entity_poly.type
_entity_poly.pdbx_seq_one_letter_code
_entity_poly.pdbx_strand_id
1 'polypeptide(L)'
;MSEKRKVLSSILLFLLLFLLFCTQVVIAKKSPDTATPVPSTTPLSSQVPLTPVSLSTELSNAVITSNTIWDSSGNPYIIKDKLIIDKDVSLTINSGVIIKMYPGAVIQVDGSVSARGTELENVVFTSIDDPDLGGGGITGSGCYWNMIDISATGNFTASYTKLMYGKKIFNVQGTLDIYFTQISHGSLNGINVEATGFVSGSDSVIKYCSNAIYSSGQVALANSSITDCEADSGLSSGVRPFGIEKQDLIIGRSYILKYGAGGQYCGNFDALALGGTGASSFEDKIINGYSDSLKIGDFVTTEPGNMRNPTIRGVNTLIEKCTDNCTFENHKSDCPRIITIIMAESLKVNGRKDVKIAGLPQFFLENVEYKQGHTEITAKYIGSPRISAPGIIVASSGTFYGTSVNFERCSKGIEVYGTVSLTNCKLANCGYGLYFDTIQPSFLYYNSFVNNTIYGAYNNKPSEIVHDLSSSYWGSADGPSVYDETSQAWIGSGDKVGKGINFSDWLSSDPNI
;
A
#
# COMPACT_ATOMS: atom_id res chain seq x y z
N MET A 1 -28.87 -10.87 31.34
CA MET A 1 -28.68 -9.41 31.47
C MET A 1 -27.37 -8.99 32.17
N SER A 2 -26.46 -9.93 32.48
CA SER A 2 -25.21 -9.68 33.25
C SER A 2 -23.95 -9.58 32.37
N GLU A 3 -23.84 -10.36 31.28
CA GLU A 3 -22.67 -10.30 30.38
C GLU A 3 -22.68 -9.11 29.41
N LYS A 4 -23.84 -8.77 28.81
CA LYS A 4 -23.97 -7.61 27.91
C LYS A 4 -23.56 -6.29 28.58
N ARG A 5 -23.74 -6.15 29.90
CA ARG A 5 -23.32 -4.94 30.66
C ARG A 5 -21.82 -4.92 30.95
N LYS A 6 -21.18 -6.08 31.14
CA LYS A 6 -19.72 -6.15 31.33
C LYS A 6 -18.97 -5.80 30.05
N VAL A 7 -19.47 -6.29 28.90
CA VAL A 7 -18.91 -5.97 27.58
C VAL A 7 -19.11 -4.48 27.25
N LEU A 8 -20.31 -3.92 27.49
CA LEU A 8 -20.55 -2.48 27.31
C LEU A 8 -19.67 -1.60 28.23
N SER A 9 -19.42 -2.04 29.46
CA SER A 9 -18.59 -1.30 30.42
C SER A 9 -17.11 -1.30 30.03
N SER A 10 -16.61 -2.39 29.45
CA SER A 10 -15.24 -2.44 28.93
C SER A 10 -15.06 -1.60 27.67
N ILE A 11 -16.07 -1.57 26.78
CA ILE A 11 -16.08 -0.74 25.57
C ILE A 11 -16.14 0.76 25.91
N LEU A 12 -16.98 1.15 26.89
CA LEU A 12 -17.12 2.55 27.30
C LEU A 12 -15.86 3.08 28.00
N LEU A 13 -15.17 2.23 28.76
CA LEU A 13 -13.90 2.58 29.40
C LEU A 13 -12.77 2.73 28.37
N PHE A 14 -12.79 1.93 27.28
CA PHE A 14 -11.83 2.02 26.18
C PHE A 14 -12.05 3.25 25.30
N LEU A 15 -13.30 3.60 24.98
CA LEU A 15 -13.64 4.83 24.25
C LEU A 15 -13.22 6.10 25.02
N LEU A 16 -13.37 6.11 26.34
CA LEU A 16 -12.91 7.22 27.18
C LEU A 16 -11.38 7.34 27.21
N LEU A 17 -10.65 6.23 27.30
CA LEU A 17 -9.17 6.24 27.25
C LEU A 17 -8.64 6.69 25.88
N PHE A 18 -9.32 6.32 24.78
CA PHE A 18 -8.94 6.72 23.43
C PHE A 18 -9.16 8.22 23.15
N LEU A 19 -10.27 8.80 23.67
CA LEU A 19 -10.55 10.24 23.60
C LEU A 19 -9.56 11.09 24.41
N LEU A 20 -9.03 10.56 25.52
CA LEU A 20 -8.02 11.23 26.35
C LEU A 20 -6.62 11.25 25.73
N PHE A 21 -6.28 10.32 24.83
CA PHE A 21 -4.99 10.33 24.12
C PHE A 21 -5.00 11.23 22.87
N CYS A 22 -6.13 11.32 22.15
CA CYS A 22 -6.23 12.20 20.97
C CYS A 22 -6.17 13.71 21.29
N THR A 23 -6.42 14.12 22.54
CA THR A 23 -6.48 15.54 22.93
C THR A 23 -5.14 16.15 23.35
N GLN A 24 -4.06 15.36 23.45
CA GLN A 24 -2.75 15.85 23.90
C GLN A 24 -1.79 16.31 22.77
N VAL A 25 -2.17 16.18 21.49
CA VAL A 25 -1.23 16.43 20.36
C VAL A 25 -1.44 17.78 19.64
N VAL A 26 -2.45 18.59 19.99
CA VAL A 26 -2.72 19.86 19.29
C VAL A 26 -2.48 21.09 20.17
N ILE A 27 -1.24 21.33 20.62
CA ILE A 27 -0.78 22.69 20.98
C ILE A 27 0.72 22.85 20.68
N ALA A 28 1.07 23.24 19.46
CA ALA A 28 2.34 23.92 19.16
C ALA A 28 2.03 25.34 18.65
N LYS A 29 2.28 26.34 19.50
CA LYS A 29 2.02 27.75 19.22
C LYS A 29 3.01 28.30 18.20
N LYS A 30 2.44 28.93 17.17
CA LYS A 30 3.08 29.82 16.19
C LYS A 30 3.79 30.99 16.91
N SER A 31 5.10 31.17 16.67
CA SER A 31 5.87 32.35 17.09
C SER A 31 5.87 33.41 15.99
N PRO A 32 5.76 34.72 16.30
CA PRO A 32 5.72 35.77 15.29
C PRO A 32 7.11 36.27 14.89
N ASP A 33 7.25 36.55 13.59
CA ASP A 33 8.38 37.22 12.95
C ASP A 33 8.66 38.61 13.52
N THR A 34 9.93 38.93 13.73
CA THR A 34 10.41 40.32 13.69
C THR A 34 11.73 40.37 12.91
N ALA A 35 11.74 41.20 11.87
CA ALA A 35 12.86 41.42 10.98
C ALA A 35 13.77 42.56 11.46
N THR A 36 14.96 42.62 10.84
CA THR A 36 15.92 43.73 10.62
C THR A 36 17.29 43.57 11.31
N PRO A 37 18.38 44.21 10.81
CA PRO A 37 18.92 44.15 9.44
C PRO A 37 20.43 43.80 9.42
N VAL A 38 20.95 43.48 8.22
CA VAL A 38 22.37 43.15 7.93
C VAL A 38 23.26 44.41 7.93
N PRO A 39 24.56 44.30 8.31
CA PRO A 39 25.57 44.81 7.39
C PRO A 39 26.88 43.99 7.28
N SER A 40 27.31 43.95 6.01
CA SER A 40 28.68 44.05 5.48
C SER A 40 29.71 42.93 5.64
N THR A 41 30.37 42.74 4.51
CA THR A 41 31.31 41.72 4.04
C THR A 41 32.76 41.97 4.46
N THR A 42 33.46 40.91 4.86
CA THR A 42 34.92 40.76 4.74
C THR A 42 35.24 39.32 4.32
N PRO A 43 36.25 39.09 3.46
CA PRO A 43 36.41 37.82 2.76
C PRO A 43 37.19 36.81 3.60
N LEU A 44 36.71 35.56 3.68
CA LEU A 44 37.47 34.47 4.27
C LEU A 44 38.06 33.55 3.19
N SER A 45 39.39 33.53 3.21
CA SER A 45 40.34 32.52 2.75
C SER A 45 39.79 31.20 2.20
N SER A 46 40.31 30.83 1.02
CA SER A 46 40.36 29.48 0.43
C SER A 46 40.41 28.36 1.47
N GLN A 47 39.31 27.62 1.62
CA GLN A 47 39.28 26.32 2.27
C GLN A 47 39.25 25.21 1.21
N VAL A 48 40.18 24.28 1.35
CA VAL A 48 40.26 23.00 0.62
C VAL A 48 38.91 22.28 0.75
N PRO A 49 38.33 21.69 -0.32
CA PRO A 49 37.12 20.91 -0.19
C PRO A 49 37.42 19.66 0.66
N LEU A 50 37.00 19.70 1.92
CA LEU A 50 36.86 18.49 2.72
C LEU A 50 35.66 17.74 2.14
N THR A 51 35.91 16.61 1.50
CA THR A 51 34.87 15.61 1.28
C THR A 51 34.32 15.21 2.66
N PRO A 52 33.04 15.49 2.98
CA PRO A 52 32.48 15.02 4.24
C PRO A 52 32.49 13.48 4.20
N VAL A 53 33.28 12.87 5.08
CA VAL A 53 33.19 11.43 5.33
C VAL A 53 31.85 11.22 6.04
N SER A 54 30.85 10.70 5.33
CA SER A 54 29.61 10.24 5.94
C SER A 54 29.95 9.03 6.84
N LEU A 55 29.88 9.20 8.15
CA LEU A 55 30.15 8.11 9.09
C LEU A 55 28.87 7.27 9.25
N SER A 56 28.84 6.11 8.59
CA SER A 56 27.80 5.10 8.85
C SER A 56 28.11 4.31 10.11
N THR A 57 27.09 3.96 10.90
CA THR A 57 27.25 3.06 12.05
C THR A 57 26.89 1.64 11.65
N GLU A 58 27.83 0.71 11.70
CA GLU A 58 27.56 -0.70 11.40
C GLU A 58 27.35 -1.53 12.67
N LEU A 59 26.31 -2.37 12.68
CA LEU A 59 25.93 -3.24 13.79
C LEU A 59 25.83 -4.68 13.30
N SER A 60 26.62 -5.59 13.88
CA SER A 60 26.56 -7.03 13.62
C SER A 60 26.50 -7.76 14.96
N ASN A 61 25.43 -8.54 15.17
CA ASN A 61 25.16 -9.27 16.41
C ASN A 61 25.26 -8.38 17.67
N ALA A 62 24.73 -7.16 17.58
CA ALA A 62 24.86 -6.14 18.60
C ALA A 62 23.71 -6.21 19.62
N VAL A 63 23.98 -5.72 20.84
CA VAL A 63 23.00 -5.58 21.92
C VAL A 63 23.07 -4.17 22.48
N ILE A 64 21.92 -3.49 22.58
CA ILE A 64 21.77 -2.20 23.25
C ILE A 64 21.39 -2.48 24.70
N THR A 65 22.35 -2.33 25.62
CA THR A 65 22.21 -2.66 27.05
C THR A 65 21.98 -1.44 27.94
N SER A 66 21.89 -0.25 27.36
CA SER A 66 21.59 0.99 28.08
C SER A 66 20.81 1.94 27.17
N ASN A 67 20.03 2.84 27.77
CA ASN A 67 19.22 3.79 27.01
C ASN A 67 20.09 4.55 26.00
N THR A 68 19.67 4.53 24.74
CA THR A 68 20.47 4.98 23.60
C THR A 68 19.63 5.87 22.69
N ILE A 69 20.28 6.87 22.09
CA ILE A 69 19.70 7.74 21.08
C ILE A 69 20.43 7.52 19.77
N TRP A 70 19.69 7.31 18.70
CA TRP A 70 20.17 7.34 17.32
C TRP A 70 19.76 8.64 16.65
N ASP A 71 20.72 9.28 15.99
CA ASP A 71 20.56 10.59 15.35
C ASP A 71 21.43 10.71 14.09
N SER A 72 21.55 11.93 13.55
CA SER A 72 22.32 12.18 12.33
C SER A 72 23.82 11.88 12.45
N SER A 73 24.38 11.81 13.66
CA SER A 73 25.81 11.55 13.87
C SER A 73 26.25 10.14 13.51
N GLY A 74 25.32 9.18 13.56
CA GLY A 74 25.56 7.77 13.19
C GLY A 74 24.85 7.32 11.91
N ASN A 75 24.18 8.23 11.21
CA ASN A 75 23.31 7.94 10.06
C ASN A 75 24.14 7.69 8.77
N PRO A 76 23.88 6.62 7.98
CA PRO A 76 22.92 5.56 8.23
C PRO A 76 23.40 4.53 9.25
N TYR A 77 22.45 3.96 10.00
CA TYR A 77 22.66 2.79 10.83
C TYR A 77 22.45 1.54 9.98
N ILE A 78 23.47 0.69 9.90
CA ILE A 78 23.49 -0.50 9.05
C ILE A 78 23.49 -1.75 9.92
N ILE A 79 22.39 -2.50 9.90
CA ILE A 79 22.23 -3.74 10.67
C ILE A 79 22.55 -4.92 9.75
N LYS A 80 23.65 -5.61 10.04
CA LYS A 80 24.15 -6.74 9.23
C LYS A 80 23.47 -8.06 9.58
N ASP A 81 23.17 -8.27 10.86
CA ASP A 81 22.63 -9.54 11.38
C ASP A 81 21.53 -9.25 12.42
N LYS A 82 21.71 -9.70 13.66
CA LYS A 82 20.80 -9.46 14.77
C LYS A 82 21.18 -8.18 15.53
N LEU A 83 20.19 -7.37 15.85
CA LEU A 83 20.25 -6.30 16.85
C LEU A 83 19.26 -6.61 17.97
N ILE A 84 19.68 -6.54 19.22
CA ILE A 84 18.80 -6.74 20.39
C ILE A 84 18.69 -5.42 21.15
N ILE A 85 17.46 -5.00 21.46
CA ILE A 85 17.18 -3.95 22.44
C ILE A 85 16.79 -4.68 23.72
N ASP A 86 17.69 -4.67 24.69
CA ASP A 86 17.57 -5.48 25.89
C ASP A 86 16.36 -5.06 26.74
N LYS A 87 15.93 -5.96 27.63
CA LYS A 87 14.82 -5.69 28.54
C LYS A 87 15.09 -4.46 29.39
N ASP A 88 14.06 -3.67 29.66
CA ASP A 88 14.10 -2.43 30.45
C ASP A 88 15.01 -1.32 29.87
N VAL A 89 15.48 -1.48 28.62
CA VAL A 89 16.26 -0.49 27.87
C VAL A 89 15.40 0.19 26.82
N SER A 90 15.69 1.47 26.55
CA SER A 90 15.07 2.23 25.46
C SER A 90 16.04 2.62 24.34
N LEU A 91 15.61 2.44 23.10
CA LEU A 91 16.22 3.03 21.92
C LEU A 91 15.30 4.13 21.39
N THR A 92 15.79 5.38 21.38
CA THR A 92 15.11 6.51 20.73
C THR A 92 15.77 6.79 19.39
N ILE A 93 14.99 6.86 18.32
CA ILE A 93 15.46 7.14 16.97
C ILE A 93 14.87 8.49 16.53
N ASN A 94 15.74 9.48 16.35
CA ASN A 94 15.36 10.83 15.98
C ASN A 94 14.96 10.94 14.50
N SER A 95 14.29 12.04 14.14
CA SER A 95 13.84 12.32 12.77
C SER A 95 15.00 12.27 11.76
N GLY A 96 14.70 11.84 10.53
CA GLY A 96 15.67 11.77 9.43
C GLY A 96 16.68 10.62 9.50
N VAL A 97 16.64 9.79 10.55
CA VAL A 97 17.51 8.61 10.65
C VAL A 97 17.07 7.52 9.66
N ILE A 98 18.05 7.00 8.92
CA ILE A 98 17.92 5.88 7.98
C ILE A 98 18.59 4.65 8.59
N ILE A 99 17.82 3.57 8.69
CA ILE A 99 18.23 2.25 9.12
C ILE A 99 18.19 1.33 7.91
N LYS A 100 19.35 0.81 7.51
CA LYS A 100 19.48 -0.15 6.43
C LYS A 100 19.77 -1.53 6.98
N MET A 101 19.05 -2.54 6.50
CA MET A 101 19.13 -3.90 7.00
C MET A 101 19.58 -4.85 5.89
N TYR A 102 20.58 -5.67 6.20
CA TYR A 102 21.00 -6.74 5.29
C TYR A 102 19.91 -7.82 5.16
N PRO A 103 19.92 -8.59 4.06
CA PRO A 103 19.07 -9.75 3.93
C PRO A 103 19.13 -10.67 5.15
N GLY A 104 17.97 -11.03 5.70
CA GLY A 104 17.87 -11.88 6.88
C GLY A 104 18.12 -11.18 8.24
N ALA A 105 18.53 -9.91 8.28
CA ALA A 105 18.73 -9.17 9.52
C ALA A 105 17.44 -9.06 10.34
N VAL A 106 17.58 -9.04 11.67
CA VAL A 106 16.48 -8.99 12.64
C VAL A 106 16.76 -7.92 13.70
N ILE A 107 15.74 -7.14 14.05
CA ILE A 107 15.74 -6.34 15.27
C ILE A 107 14.85 -7.04 16.29
N GLN A 108 15.41 -7.54 17.38
CA GLN A 108 14.64 -8.09 18.50
C GLN A 108 14.45 -6.99 19.55
N VAL A 109 13.20 -6.76 19.94
CA VAL A 109 12.80 -5.74 20.92
C VAL A 109 12.30 -6.43 22.19
N ASP A 110 13.17 -6.56 23.18
CA ASP A 110 12.82 -7.04 24.53
C ASP A 110 12.45 -5.89 25.47
N GLY A 111 13.03 -4.70 25.22
CA GLY A 111 12.71 -3.43 25.87
C GLY A 111 11.78 -2.53 25.05
N SER A 112 12.21 -1.29 24.77
CA SER A 112 11.39 -0.26 24.12
C SER A 112 12.09 0.42 22.96
N VAL A 113 11.37 0.67 21.87
CA VAL A 113 11.85 1.46 20.73
C VAL A 113 10.87 2.59 20.42
N SER A 114 11.38 3.81 20.26
CA SER A 114 10.61 4.99 19.85
C SER A 114 11.21 5.63 18.61
N ALA A 115 10.57 5.45 17.45
CA ALA A 115 10.91 6.10 16.19
C ALA A 115 10.11 7.40 16.03
N ARG A 116 10.81 8.54 16.09
CA ARG A 116 10.22 9.88 16.23
C ARG A 116 10.47 10.72 14.98
N GLY A 117 9.91 10.28 13.87
CA GLY A 117 9.95 11.04 12.61
C GLY A 117 9.08 12.29 12.66
N THR A 118 9.20 13.11 11.62
CA THR A 118 8.29 14.22 11.31
C THR A 118 7.81 14.10 9.87
N GLU A 119 6.80 14.88 9.48
CA GLU A 119 6.28 14.92 8.10
C GLU A 119 7.39 15.20 7.07
N LEU A 120 8.32 16.11 7.39
CA LEU A 120 9.44 16.49 6.51
C LEU A 120 10.61 15.51 6.59
N GLU A 121 10.86 14.95 7.77
CA GLU A 121 12.00 14.08 8.05
C GLU A 121 11.52 12.78 8.69
N ASN A 122 11.07 11.84 7.87
CA ASN A 122 10.64 10.53 8.34
C ASN A 122 11.83 9.74 8.89
N VAL A 123 11.58 8.83 9.84
CA VAL A 123 12.49 7.73 10.15
C VAL A 123 12.28 6.63 9.09
N VAL A 124 13.35 6.04 8.57
CA VAL A 124 13.25 5.03 7.50
C VAL A 124 13.93 3.73 7.89
N PHE A 125 13.18 2.62 7.86
CA PHE A 125 13.71 1.26 7.93
C PHE A 125 13.58 0.61 6.56
N THR A 126 14.70 0.17 6.00
CA THR A 126 14.72 -0.36 4.64
C THR A 126 15.76 -1.47 4.45
N SER A 127 15.71 -2.15 3.31
CA SER A 127 16.78 -3.04 2.86
C SER A 127 18.06 -2.26 2.52
N ILE A 128 19.21 -2.87 2.73
CA ILE A 128 20.49 -2.38 2.20
C ILE A 128 20.47 -2.26 0.66
N ASP A 129 19.62 -3.04 0.00
CA ASP A 129 19.44 -3.07 -1.45
C ASP A 129 18.38 -2.07 -1.96
N ASP A 130 17.82 -1.23 -1.10
CA ASP A 130 16.82 -0.23 -1.50
C ASP A 130 17.39 0.78 -2.51
N PRO A 131 16.92 0.78 -3.76
CA PRO A 131 17.46 1.64 -4.82
C PRO A 131 17.20 3.13 -4.55
N ASP A 132 16.10 3.48 -3.88
CA ASP A 132 15.78 4.87 -3.57
C ASP A 132 16.76 5.47 -2.55
N LEU A 133 17.46 4.60 -1.82
CA LEU A 133 18.47 4.96 -0.84
C LEU A 133 19.87 4.50 -1.24
N GLY A 134 20.11 4.24 -2.54
CA GLY A 134 21.45 3.94 -3.09
C GLY A 134 21.90 2.48 -3.00
N GLY A 135 20.97 1.55 -2.79
CA GLY A 135 21.18 0.11 -2.87
C GLY A 135 21.12 -0.44 -4.31
N GLY A 136 21.52 -1.71 -4.48
CA GLY A 136 21.62 -2.37 -5.79
C GLY A 136 20.29 -2.74 -6.45
N GLY A 137 19.19 -2.68 -5.69
CA GLY A 137 17.83 -2.97 -6.13
C GLY A 137 17.22 -4.22 -5.52
N ILE A 138 15.91 -4.16 -5.28
CA ILE A 138 15.10 -5.29 -4.80
C ILE A 138 14.80 -6.22 -5.98
N THR A 139 15.68 -7.20 -6.22
CA THR A 139 15.61 -8.10 -7.39
C THR A 139 15.01 -9.48 -7.08
N GLY A 140 14.62 -9.71 -5.83
CA GLY A 140 13.92 -10.91 -5.39
C GLY A 140 13.91 -11.06 -3.88
N SER A 141 13.40 -12.20 -3.40
CA SER A 141 13.25 -12.52 -1.97
C SER A 141 14.55 -12.48 -1.17
N GLY A 142 15.70 -12.56 -1.85
CA GLY A 142 17.03 -12.44 -1.26
C GLY A 142 17.44 -11.03 -0.86
N CYS A 143 16.68 -10.00 -1.24
CA CYS A 143 16.95 -8.60 -0.87
C CYS A 143 16.21 -8.17 0.41
N TYR A 144 15.30 -9.00 0.93
CA TYR A 144 14.45 -8.63 2.05
C TYR A 144 15.13 -8.93 3.39
N TRP A 145 15.15 -7.94 4.29
CA TRP A 145 15.48 -8.19 5.69
C TRP A 145 14.38 -9.03 6.35
N ASN A 146 14.64 -9.63 7.52
CA ASN A 146 13.71 -10.62 8.06
C ASN A 146 12.51 -9.97 8.75
N MET A 147 12.73 -9.36 9.92
CA MET A 147 11.67 -8.71 10.70
C MET A 147 12.17 -7.82 11.84
N ILE A 148 11.29 -6.93 12.31
CA ILE A 148 11.35 -6.35 13.66
C ILE A 148 10.46 -7.24 14.54
N ASP A 149 11.10 -7.96 15.46
CA ASP A 149 10.47 -8.94 16.34
C ASP A 149 10.27 -8.35 17.74
N ILE A 150 9.02 -7.96 18.04
CA ILE A 150 8.63 -7.37 19.32
C ILE A 150 8.19 -8.50 20.24
N SER A 151 9.01 -8.79 21.24
CA SER A 151 8.74 -9.82 22.25
C SER A 151 7.51 -9.48 23.10
N ALA A 152 7.02 -10.43 23.89
CA ALA A 152 5.87 -10.22 24.78
C ALA A 152 6.03 -9.07 25.80
N THR A 153 7.26 -8.69 26.16
CA THR A 153 7.53 -7.52 27.01
C THR A 153 7.94 -6.28 26.23
N GLY A 154 8.19 -6.45 24.93
CA GLY A 154 8.64 -5.41 24.04
C GLY A 154 7.55 -4.41 23.70
N ASN A 155 7.96 -3.16 23.45
CA ASN A 155 7.10 -2.16 22.83
C ASN A 155 7.84 -1.40 21.72
N PHE A 156 7.12 -1.07 20.66
CA PHE A 156 7.61 -0.25 19.57
C PHE A 156 6.58 0.83 19.25
N THR A 157 7.01 2.09 19.24
CA THR A 157 6.19 3.22 18.77
C THR A 157 6.82 3.84 17.54
N ALA A 158 6.04 3.98 16.47
CA ALA A 158 6.44 4.59 15.21
C ALA A 158 5.57 5.83 14.92
N SER A 159 6.19 6.99 14.82
CA SER A 159 5.56 8.21 14.33
C SER A 159 6.28 8.70 13.08
N TYR A 160 5.53 9.01 12.01
CA TYR A 160 6.11 9.46 10.73
C TYR A 160 7.28 8.58 10.27
N THR A 161 7.04 7.28 10.26
CA THR A 161 8.06 6.27 9.93
C THR A 161 7.70 5.57 8.63
N LYS A 162 8.72 5.26 7.81
CA LYS A 162 8.58 4.41 6.63
C LYS A 162 9.31 3.09 6.89
N LEU A 163 8.61 1.97 6.80
CA LEU A 163 9.20 0.64 6.93
C LEU A 163 8.93 -0.16 5.67
N MET A 164 9.99 -0.65 5.02
CA MET A 164 9.88 -1.30 3.72
C MET A 164 10.89 -2.42 3.48
N TYR A 165 10.53 -3.33 2.58
CA TYR A 165 11.39 -4.42 2.09
C TYR A 165 11.85 -5.42 3.16
N GLY A 166 10.99 -5.71 4.14
CA GLY A 166 11.14 -6.82 5.07
C GLY A 166 10.25 -8.01 4.69
N LYS A 167 10.58 -9.22 5.14
CA LYS A 167 9.71 -10.39 4.91
C LYS A 167 8.42 -10.23 5.70
N LYS A 168 8.56 -10.14 7.03
CA LYS A 168 7.52 -9.61 7.92
C LYS A 168 8.05 -8.28 8.41
N ILE A 169 7.42 -7.14 8.11
CA ILE A 169 7.96 -5.86 8.60
C ILE A 169 7.95 -5.86 10.13
N PHE A 170 6.82 -6.27 10.72
CA PHE A 170 6.69 -6.51 12.15
C PHE A 170 6.22 -7.93 12.47
N ASN A 171 6.79 -8.50 13.53
CA ASN A 171 6.24 -9.61 14.30
C ASN A 171 5.94 -9.12 15.73
N VAL A 172 4.69 -9.23 16.18
CA VAL A 172 4.22 -8.54 17.39
C VAL A 172 3.66 -9.53 18.40
N GLN A 173 4.41 -9.81 19.47
CA GLN A 173 3.92 -10.50 20.68
C GLN A 173 3.61 -9.54 21.82
N GLY A 174 4.29 -8.39 21.87
CA GLY A 174 4.05 -7.29 22.81
C GLY A 174 3.17 -6.20 22.18
N THR A 175 3.62 -4.95 22.25
CA THR A 175 2.84 -3.78 21.78
C THR A 175 3.50 -3.08 20.60
N LEU A 176 2.71 -2.73 19.59
CA LEU A 176 3.10 -1.86 18.48
C LEU A 176 2.10 -0.70 18.35
N ASP A 177 2.61 0.53 18.36
CA ASP A 177 1.82 1.73 18.08
C ASP A 177 2.32 2.43 16.81
N ILE A 178 1.44 2.67 15.84
CA ILE A 178 1.79 3.32 14.56
C ILE A 178 0.96 4.58 14.30
N TYR A 179 1.63 5.70 14.04
CA TYR A 179 0.99 6.99 13.74
C TYR A 179 1.65 7.63 12.53
N PHE A 180 0.88 8.08 11.55
CA PHE A 180 1.42 8.69 10.32
C PHE A 180 2.48 7.82 9.65
N THR A 181 2.35 6.50 9.77
CA THR A 181 3.40 5.54 9.42
C THR A 181 3.03 4.80 8.15
N GLN A 182 4.02 4.58 7.30
CA GLN A 182 3.87 3.81 6.07
C GLN A 182 4.62 2.48 6.21
N ILE A 183 3.89 1.39 6.07
CA ILE A 183 4.44 0.03 6.00
C ILE A 183 4.20 -0.47 4.58
N SER A 184 5.26 -0.92 3.90
CA SER A 184 5.10 -1.41 2.54
C SER A 184 6.07 -2.50 2.13
N HIS A 185 5.76 -3.19 1.03
CA HIS A 185 6.65 -4.20 0.45
C HIS A 185 7.04 -5.26 1.49
N GLY A 186 6.06 -5.74 2.26
CA GLY A 186 6.21 -6.92 3.11
C GLY A 186 6.08 -8.18 2.25
N SER A 187 7.17 -8.91 2.01
CA SER A 187 7.14 -10.08 1.10
C SER A 187 6.29 -11.25 1.63
N LEU A 188 5.96 -11.24 2.92
CA LEU A 188 5.01 -12.14 3.57
C LEU A 188 3.89 -11.33 4.22
N ASN A 189 4.21 -10.58 5.29
CA ASN A 189 3.23 -9.77 6.03
C ASN A 189 3.78 -8.35 6.23
N GLY A 190 2.91 -7.33 6.16
CA GLY A 190 3.25 -6.03 6.74
C GLY A 190 3.37 -6.19 8.26
N ILE A 191 2.27 -6.57 8.90
CA ILE A 191 2.24 -6.79 10.35
C ILE A 191 1.74 -8.21 10.64
N ASN A 192 2.54 -8.99 11.36
CA ASN A 192 2.13 -10.26 11.94
C ASN A 192 1.88 -10.07 13.44
N VAL A 193 0.64 -10.28 13.89
CA VAL A 193 0.25 -10.12 15.29
C VAL A 193 0.00 -11.50 15.89
N GLU A 194 0.86 -11.88 16.83
CA GLU A 194 0.73 -13.13 17.56
C GLU A 194 -0.41 -13.05 18.59
N ALA A 195 -0.80 -14.17 19.19
CA ALA A 195 -1.99 -14.23 20.06
C ALA A 195 -2.00 -13.24 21.24
N THR A 196 -0.84 -12.88 21.79
CA THR A 196 -0.70 -11.89 22.87
C THR A 196 -0.45 -10.48 22.36
N GLY A 197 -0.19 -10.34 21.06
CA GLY A 197 0.19 -9.08 20.43
C GLY A 197 -0.96 -8.08 20.41
N PHE A 198 -0.61 -6.82 20.62
CA PHE A 198 -1.52 -5.69 20.53
C PHE A 198 -0.94 -4.64 19.58
N VAL A 199 -1.72 -4.30 18.56
CA VAL A 199 -1.39 -3.22 17.62
C VAL A 199 -2.43 -2.13 17.73
N SER A 200 -1.98 -0.90 17.92
CA SER A 200 -2.82 0.28 17.82
C SER A 200 -2.25 1.27 16.81
N GLY A 201 -3.10 2.09 16.21
CA GLY A 201 -2.59 3.14 15.34
C GLY A 201 -3.63 4.01 14.69
N SER A 202 -3.15 5.11 14.12
CA SER A 202 -3.97 5.98 13.30
C SER A 202 -3.20 6.62 12.15
N ASP A 203 -3.95 7.14 11.17
CA ASP A 203 -3.43 7.97 10.08
C ASP A 203 -2.28 7.29 9.31
N SER A 204 -2.30 5.96 9.25
CA SER A 204 -1.21 5.13 8.75
C SER A 204 -1.62 4.39 7.48
N VAL A 205 -0.64 4.03 6.66
CA VAL A 205 -0.86 3.36 5.36
C VAL A 205 -0.07 2.06 5.32
N ILE A 206 -0.75 0.95 5.05
CA ILE A 206 -0.12 -0.36 4.83
C ILE A 206 -0.44 -0.81 3.41
N LYS A 207 0.60 -1.00 2.58
CA LYS A 207 0.40 -1.28 1.15
C LYS A 207 1.45 -2.17 0.51
N TYR A 208 1.13 -2.81 -0.62
CA TYR A 208 2.09 -3.65 -1.36
C TYR A 208 2.69 -4.78 -0.53
N CYS A 209 1.91 -5.35 0.40
CA CYS A 209 2.32 -6.49 1.20
C CYS A 209 1.57 -7.74 0.72
N SER A 210 2.20 -8.92 0.85
CA SER A 210 1.54 -10.20 0.52
C SER A 210 0.43 -10.58 1.50
N ASN A 211 0.41 -10.01 2.70
CA ASN A 211 -0.78 -9.70 3.49
C ASN A 211 -0.45 -8.38 4.18
N ALA A 212 -1.33 -7.38 4.18
CA ALA A 212 -1.02 -6.17 4.95
C ALA A 212 -0.97 -6.49 6.46
N ILE A 213 -1.97 -7.21 6.97
CA ILE A 213 -2.00 -7.67 8.37
C ILE A 213 -2.45 -9.13 8.47
N TYR A 214 -1.71 -9.93 9.22
CA TYR A 214 -2.18 -11.22 9.74
C TYR A 214 -2.30 -11.11 11.26
N SER A 215 -3.50 -11.33 11.81
CA SER A 215 -3.75 -11.13 13.24
C SER A 215 -4.33 -12.35 13.94
N SER A 216 -3.56 -12.93 14.84
CA SER A 216 -4.02 -13.84 15.89
C SER A 216 -4.27 -13.12 17.22
N GLY A 217 -3.81 -11.88 17.37
CA GLY A 217 -4.02 -11.02 18.53
C GLY A 217 -5.02 -9.89 18.27
N GLN A 218 -4.77 -8.73 18.89
CA GLN A 218 -5.66 -7.58 18.80
C GLN A 218 -5.07 -6.48 17.92
N VAL A 219 -5.90 -5.94 17.02
CA VAL A 219 -5.53 -4.81 16.15
C VAL A 219 -6.63 -3.76 16.23
N ALA A 220 -6.25 -2.51 16.51
CA ALA A 220 -7.14 -1.35 16.49
C ALA A 220 -6.55 -0.25 15.60
N LEU A 221 -7.26 0.11 14.52
CA LEU A 221 -6.82 1.14 13.59
C LEU A 221 -7.89 2.21 13.37
N ALA A 222 -7.45 3.46 13.28
CA ALA A 222 -8.31 4.61 12.98
C ALA A 222 -7.78 5.42 11.79
N ASN A 223 -8.65 5.97 10.93
CA ASN A 223 -8.26 6.89 9.85
C ASN A 223 -7.11 6.38 8.97
N SER A 224 -7.02 5.06 8.80
CA SER A 224 -5.87 4.40 8.18
C SER A 224 -6.28 3.76 6.86
N SER A 225 -5.30 3.46 6.00
CA SER A 225 -5.57 2.80 4.73
C SER A 225 -4.76 1.52 4.60
N ILE A 226 -5.44 0.44 4.20
CA ILE A 226 -4.85 -0.84 3.84
C ILE A 226 -5.15 -1.07 2.38
N THR A 227 -4.14 -0.98 1.52
CA THR A 227 -4.36 -0.99 0.08
C THR A 227 -3.41 -1.89 -0.67
N ASP A 228 -3.79 -2.29 -1.88
CA ASP A 228 -2.86 -2.79 -2.88
C ASP A 228 -2.10 -4.03 -2.41
N CYS A 229 -2.82 -4.95 -1.77
CA CYS A 229 -2.22 -6.16 -1.23
C CYS A 229 -1.97 -7.18 -2.35
N GLU A 230 -0.70 -7.48 -2.56
CA GLU A 230 -0.23 -8.34 -3.64
C GLU A 230 0.82 -9.33 -3.16
N ALA A 231 0.63 -10.60 -3.55
CA ALA A 231 1.68 -11.61 -3.43
C ALA A 231 2.90 -11.23 -4.28
N ASP A 232 4.10 -11.47 -3.76
CA ASP A 232 5.37 -11.27 -4.47
C ASP A 232 5.62 -12.35 -5.57
N SER A 233 4.67 -12.52 -6.50
CA SER A 233 4.65 -13.64 -7.45
C SER A 233 4.94 -13.30 -8.90
N GLY A 234 5.25 -12.04 -9.23
CA GLY A 234 5.33 -11.62 -10.65
C GLY A 234 3.97 -11.54 -11.33
N LEU A 235 3.88 -10.79 -12.43
CA LEU A 235 2.67 -10.64 -13.23
C LEU A 235 2.90 -11.63 -14.36
N SER A 236 2.03 -12.61 -14.51
CA SER A 236 2.29 -13.77 -15.35
C SER A 236 2.39 -13.42 -16.85
N SER A 237 1.62 -12.43 -17.32
CA SER A 237 1.64 -11.94 -18.71
C SER A 237 0.75 -10.69 -18.86
N GLY A 238 0.69 -10.12 -20.06
CA GLY A 238 -0.28 -9.10 -20.45
C GLY A 238 0.20 -7.65 -20.35
N VAL A 239 1.45 -7.41 -19.93
CA VAL A 239 2.00 -6.06 -19.84
C VAL A 239 2.12 -5.44 -21.23
N ARG A 240 1.65 -4.19 -21.37
CA ARG A 240 1.75 -3.41 -22.60
C ARG A 240 3.07 -2.63 -22.61
N PRO A 241 3.67 -2.39 -23.78
CA PRO A 241 5.04 -1.85 -23.91
C PRO A 241 5.11 -0.33 -23.68
N PHE A 242 4.28 0.21 -22.78
CA PHE A 242 4.29 1.63 -22.41
C PHE A 242 5.00 1.80 -21.06
N GLY A 243 5.79 2.85 -20.95
CA GLY A 243 6.51 3.24 -19.74
C GLY A 243 5.96 4.55 -19.15
N ILE A 244 5.96 4.70 -17.84
CA ILE A 244 5.91 6.02 -17.18
C ILE A 244 7.03 6.10 -16.14
N GLU A 245 7.51 7.31 -15.84
CA GLU A 245 8.43 7.49 -14.72
C GLU A 245 7.72 7.27 -13.38
N LYS A 246 8.45 6.75 -12.40
CA LYS A 246 8.01 6.54 -11.02
C LYS A 246 7.41 7.83 -10.45
N GLN A 247 6.17 7.74 -10.01
CA GLN A 247 5.40 8.84 -9.44
C GLN A 247 4.24 8.29 -8.60
N ASP A 248 3.68 9.12 -7.73
CA ASP A 248 2.45 8.78 -7.03
C ASP A 248 1.26 8.82 -8.01
N LEU A 249 0.52 7.71 -8.05
CA LEU A 249 -0.65 7.57 -8.90
C LEU A 249 -1.93 7.69 -8.07
N ILE A 250 -2.85 8.54 -8.55
CA ILE A 250 -4.15 8.82 -7.91
C ILE A 250 -5.22 8.14 -8.74
N ILE A 251 -6.05 7.30 -8.12
CA ILE A 251 -7.13 6.58 -8.81
C ILE A 251 -8.08 7.58 -9.48
N GLY A 252 -8.50 7.26 -10.71
CA GLY A 252 -9.41 8.06 -11.52
C GLY A 252 -8.82 9.32 -12.14
N ARG A 253 -7.58 9.69 -11.77
CA ARG A 253 -6.83 10.75 -12.44
C ARG A 253 -6.37 10.26 -13.81
N SER A 254 -6.50 11.12 -14.82
CA SER A 254 -5.99 10.87 -16.17
C SER A 254 -4.49 11.15 -16.24
N TYR A 255 -3.77 10.27 -16.90
CA TYR A 255 -2.34 10.32 -17.16
C TYR A 255 -2.08 10.15 -18.66
N ILE A 256 -1.00 10.77 -19.14
CA ILE A 256 -0.50 10.58 -20.50
C ILE A 256 0.53 9.43 -20.44
N LEU A 257 0.24 8.32 -21.11
CA LEU A 257 1.07 7.11 -21.09
C LEU A 257 2.16 7.10 -22.16
N LYS A 258 2.16 8.12 -23.02
CA LYS A 258 3.15 8.33 -24.07
C LYS A 258 3.15 9.79 -24.45
N TYR A 259 4.29 10.45 -24.26
CA TYR A 259 4.44 11.84 -24.70
C TYR A 259 4.78 11.96 -26.18
N GLY A 260 4.35 13.09 -26.73
CA GLY A 260 4.93 13.65 -27.93
C GLY A 260 6.29 14.28 -27.74
N ALA A 261 7.13 14.27 -28.78
CA ALA A 261 8.45 14.89 -28.76
C ALA A 261 8.36 16.34 -28.28
N GLY A 262 8.95 16.63 -27.14
CA GLY A 262 8.82 17.93 -26.48
C GLY A 262 9.14 17.89 -24.98
N GLY A 263 9.00 16.71 -24.36
CA GLY A 263 9.66 16.39 -23.10
C GLY A 263 11.15 16.10 -23.33
N GLN A 264 12.00 16.70 -22.50
CA GLN A 264 13.45 16.58 -22.52
C GLN A 264 13.89 15.09 -22.51
N TYR A 265 14.96 14.76 -23.23
CA TYR A 265 15.67 13.46 -23.30
C TYR A 265 15.36 12.52 -24.50
N CYS A 266 16.06 12.78 -25.61
CA CYS A 266 16.80 11.79 -26.42
C CYS A 266 16.06 10.56 -27.02
N GLY A 267 15.06 10.77 -27.88
CA GLY A 267 14.62 9.76 -28.88
C GLY A 267 13.92 8.51 -28.32
N ASN A 268 13.63 8.52 -27.02
CA ASN A 268 12.91 7.47 -26.32
C ASN A 268 11.52 8.03 -25.96
N PHE A 269 10.46 7.42 -26.50
CA PHE A 269 9.10 7.94 -26.41
C PHE A 269 8.23 7.05 -25.53
N ASP A 270 8.77 6.69 -24.37
CA ASP A 270 8.12 5.85 -23.37
C ASP A 270 7.71 4.45 -23.89
N ALA A 271 8.35 4.00 -24.97
CA ALA A 271 8.17 2.68 -25.55
C ALA A 271 9.21 1.71 -24.96
N LEU A 272 8.79 0.46 -24.71
CA LEU A 272 9.62 -0.58 -24.14
C LEU A 272 9.71 -1.80 -25.06
N ALA A 273 10.90 -2.37 -25.18
CA ALA A 273 11.21 -3.53 -26.00
C ALA A 273 10.90 -4.82 -25.21
N LEU A 274 9.64 -5.24 -25.24
CA LEU A 274 9.20 -6.45 -24.52
C LEU A 274 9.22 -7.67 -25.44
N GLY A 275 10.20 -8.56 -25.26
CA GLY A 275 10.34 -9.81 -26.02
C GLY A 275 10.74 -9.65 -27.49
N GLY A 276 11.17 -8.46 -27.89
CA GLY A 276 11.54 -8.13 -29.26
C GLY A 276 11.69 -6.63 -29.47
N THR A 277 12.29 -6.24 -30.59
CA THR A 277 12.50 -4.83 -30.98
C THR A 277 11.76 -4.51 -32.27
N GLY A 278 11.57 -3.22 -32.56
CA GLY A 278 10.96 -2.71 -33.77
C GLY A 278 9.44 -2.51 -33.68
N ALA A 279 8.94 -1.69 -34.61
CA ALA A 279 7.55 -1.23 -34.69
C ALA A 279 6.51 -2.36 -34.71
N SER A 280 6.79 -3.46 -35.42
CA SER A 280 5.87 -4.59 -35.51
C SER A 280 5.78 -5.37 -34.19
N SER A 281 6.91 -5.58 -33.52
CA SER A 281 6.94 -6.23 -32.19
C SER A 281 6.21 -5.36 -31.17
N PHE A 282 6.45 -4.05 -31.22
CA PHE A 282 5.78 -3.09 -30.34
C PHE A 282 4.25 -3.11 -30.51
N GLU A 283 3.76 -3.08 -31.75
CA GLU A 283 2.30 -3.17 -32.04
C GLU A 283 1.70 -4.48 -31.54
N ASP A 284 2.36 -5.61 -31.79
CA ASP A 284 1.95 -6.92 -31.28
C ASP A 284 1.81 -6.90 -29.75
N LYS A 285 2.79 -6.33 -29.03
CA LYS A 285 2.73 -6.24 -27.57
C LYS A 285 1.68 -5.27 -27.05
N ILE A 286 1.26 -4.26 -27.83
CA ILE A 286 0.09 -3.47 -27.47
C ILE A 286 -1.18 -4.31 -27.54
N ILE A 287 -1.35 -5.10 -28.60
CA ILE A 287 -2.61 -5.80 -28.87
C ILE A 287 -2.73 -7.06 -28.01
N ASN A 288 -1.66 -7.85 -27.92
CA ASN A 288 -1.65 -9.18 -27.32
C ASN A 288 -0.98 -9.20 -25.94
N GLY A 289 -0.23 -8.15 -25.60
CA GLY A 289 0.56 -8.10 -24.36
C GLY A 289 1.87 -8.88 -24.44
N TYR A 290 2.75 -8.61 -23.48
CA TYR A 290 3.95 -9.40 -23.26
C TYR A 290 3.61 -10.74 -22.60
N SER A 291 4.16 -11.84 -23.13
CA SER A 291 3.82 -13.20 -22.72
C SER A 291 4.53 -13.68 -21.46
N ASP A 292 5.67 -13.10 -21.16
CA ASP A 292 6.52 -13.57 -20.06
C ASP A 292 6.24 -12.80 -18.78
N SER A 293 6.64 -13.39 -17.67
CA SER A 293 6.41 -12.77 -16.37
C SER A 293 7.35 -11.60 -16.13
N LEU A 294 6.81 -10.50 -15.60
CA LEU A 294 7.57 -9.35 -15.14
C LEU A 294 7.30 -9.10 -13.64
N LYS A 295 8.34 -8.69 -12.92
CA LYS A 295 8.31 -8.37 -11.49
C LYS A 295 8.85 -6.97 -11.24
N ILE A 296 8.45 -6.38 -10.13
CA ILE A 296 9.12 -5.18 -9.61
C ILE A 296 10.58 -5.56 -9.34
N GLY A 297 11.51 -4.70 -9.76
CA GLY A 297 12.94 -4.96 -9.70
C GLY A 297 13.56 -5.54 -10.97
N ASP A 298 12.76 -6.10 -11.89
CA ASP A 298 13.26 -6.59 -13.17
C ASP A 298 13.75 -5.42 -14.04
N PHE A 299 14.63 -5.73 -14.99
CA PHE A 299 15.08 -4.78 -16.01
C PHE A 299 14.36 -5.04 -17.33
N VAL A 300 13.92 -3.97 -17.97
CA VAL A 300 13.36 -3.99 -19.33
C VAL A 300 14.10 -2.98 -20.19
N THR A 301 14.28 -3.30 -21.46
CA THR A 301 15.00 -2.41 -22.37
C THR A 301 14.05 -1.39 -22.98
N THR A 302 14.47 -0.14 -23.12
CA THR A 302 13.73 0.89 -23.85
C THR A 302 13.72 0.65 -25.34
N GLU A 303 12.69 1.09 -26.05
CA GLU A 303 12.56 0.94 -27.50
C GLU A 303 12.56 2.31 -28.19
N PRO A 304 13.70 2.73 -28.78
CA PRO A 304 13.82 4.02 -29.43
C PRO A 304 12.88 4.17 -30.63
N GLY A 305 12.46 5.41 -30.89
CA GLY A 305 11.60 5.76 -32.01
C GLY A 305 10.18 6.10 -31.58
N ASN A 306 9.52 6.97 -32.35
CA ASN A 306 8.21 7.51 -31.97
C ASN A 306 7.12 6.42 -31.91
N MET A 307 7.25 5.35 -32.71
CA MET A 307 6.27 4.27 -32.82
C MET A 307 4.84 4.72 -33.13
N ARG A 308 4.68 5.89 -33.77
CA ARG A 308 3.40 6.57 -34.06
C ARG A 308 2.30 5.64 -34.59
N ASN A 309 2.49 5.07 -35.77
CA ASN A 309 1.45 4.29 -36.44
C ASN A 309 1.15 2.98 -35.69
N PRO A 310 2.15 2.21 -35.23
CA PRO A 310 1.96 1.11 -34.28
C PRO A 310 1.12 1.48 -33.05
N THR A 311 1.41 2.62 -32.41
CA THR A 311 0.68 3.07 -31.23
C THR A 311 -0.79 3.31 -31.55
N ILE A 312 -1.09 4.10 -32.59
CA ILE A 312 -2.46 4.44 -32.97
C ILE A 312 -3.24 3.17 -33.29
N ARG A 313 -2.69 2.29 -34.14
CA ARG A 313 -3.37 1.05 -34.53
C ARG A 313 -3.58 0.12 -33.35
N GLY A 314 -2.55 -0.10 -32.53
CA GLY A 314 -2.62 -0.99 -31.38
C GLY A 314 -3.63 -0.52 -30.35
N VAL A 315 -3.62 0.77 -29.99
CA VAL A 315 -4.57 1.32 -29.00
C VAL A 315 -5.99 1.38 -29.56
N ASN A 316 -6.19 1.80 -30.81
CA ASN A 316 -7.52 1.75 -31.45
C ASN A 316 -8.06 0.32 -31.49
N THR A 317 -7.22 -0.67 -31.80
CA THR A 317 -7.62 -2.08 -31.77
C THR A 317 -8.11 -2.48 -30.38
N LEU A 318 -7.46 -2.06 -29.30
CA LEU A 318 -7.93 -2.35 -27.93
C LEU A 318 -9.25 -1.65 -27.61
N ILE A 319 -9.41 -0.39 -28.03
CA ILE A 319 -10.65 0.38 -27.83
C ILE A 319 -11.81 -0.25 -28.61
N GLU A 320 -11.59 -0.61 -29.88
CA GLU A 320 -12.59 -1.23 -30.77
C GLU A 320 -12.97 -2.65 -30.32
N LYS A 321 -12.08 -3.39 -29.66
CA LYS A 321 -12.38 -4.70 -29.06
C LYS A 321 -13.33 -4.61 -27.86
N CYS A 322 -13.51 -3.44 -27.26
CA CYS A 322 -14.48 -3.26 -26.17
C CYS A 322 -15.90 -3.13 -26.73
N THR A 323 -16.70 -4.20 -26.64
CA THR A 323 -18.08 -4.23 -27.16
C THR A 323 -19.13 -3.78 -26.15
N ASP A 324 -18.75 -3.62 -24.88
CA ASP A 324 -19.68 -3.39 -23.77
C ASP A 324 -19.84 -1.91 -23.37
N ASN A 325 -19.42 -0.97 -24.22
CA ASN A 325 -19.43 0.48 -23.93
C ASN A 325 -18.80 0.83 -22.57
N CYS A 326 -17.73 0.13 -22.20
CA CYS A 326 -17.07 0.35 -20.91
C CYS A 326 -16.57 1.80 -20.79
N THR A 327 -16.67 2.35 -19.59
CA THR A 327 -16.10 3.62 -19.15
C THR A 327 -15.18 3.38 -17.95
N PHE A 328 -14.40 4.39 -17.53
CA PHE A 328 -13.62 4.28 -16.30
C PHE A 328 -14.50 3.94 -15.09
N GLU A 329 -15.66 4.58 -14.96
CA GLU A 329 -16.59 4.35 -13.83
C GLU A 329 -17.34 3.02 -13.92
N ASN A 330 -17.53 2.48 -15.13
CA ASN A 330 -18.29 1.26 -15.35
C ASN A 330 -17.64 0.40 -16.45
N HIS A 331 -16.87 -0.60 -16.04
CA HIS A 331 -16.20 -1.52 -16.93
C HIS A 331 -16.21 -2.95 -16.39
N LYS A 332 -16.16 -3.92 -17.30
CA LYS A 332 -15.91 -5.32 -16.94
C LYS A 332 -14.43 -5.53 -16.64
N SER A 333 -14.11 -6.48 -15.76
CA SER A 333 -12.74 -6.79 -15.36
C SER A 333 -11.86 -7.34 -16.49
N ASP A 334 -12.47 -7.91 -17.54
CA ASP A 334 -11.80 -8.44 -18.73
C ASP A 334 -11.81 -7.46 -19.92
N CYS A 335 -12.22 -6.21 -19.69
CA CYS A 335 -12.31 -5.20 -20.74
C CYS A 335 -10.95 -4.96 -21.42
N PRO A 336 -10.85 -5.04 -22.77
CA PRO A 336 -9.59 -4.82 -23.49
C PRO A 336 -8.96 -3.44 -23.30
N ARG A 337 -9.73 -2.45 -22.82
CA ARG A 337 -9.26 -1.09 -22.49
C ARG A 337 -8.52 -1.04 -21.15
N ILE A 338 -8.61 -2.08 -20.34
CA ILE A 338 -7.82 -2.22 -19.11
C ILE A 338 -6.45 -2.75 -19.49
N ILE A 339 -5.44 -1.91 -19.31
CA ILE A 339 -4.05 -2.26 -19.64
C ILE A 339 -3.16 -2.14 -18.43
N THR A 340 -2.19 -3.03 -18.32
CA THR A 340 -1.07 -2.88 -17.41
C THR A 340 0.13 -2.34 -18.17
N ILE A 341 0.81 -1.35 -17.61
CA ILE A 341 2.02 -0.76 -18.16
C ILE A 341 3.16 -0.85 -17.15
N ILE A 342 4.35 -0.39 -17.53
CA ILE A 342 5.52 -0.37 -16.66
C ILE A 342 5.73 1.04 -16.11
N MET A 343 5.84 1.15 -14.79
CA MET A 343 6.37 2.33 -14.14
C MET A 343 7.85 2.06 -13.84
N ALA A 344 8.75 2.82 -14.45
CA ALA A 344 10.19 2.64 -14.33
C ALA A 344 10.79 3.65 -13.35
N GLU A 345 11.87 3.27 -12.63
CA GLU A 345 12.59 4.17 -11.71
C GLU A 345 13.03 5.46 -12.41
N SER A 346 13.52 5.34 -13.65
CA SER A 346 13.71 6.46 -14.55
C SER A 346 13.61 6.00 -16.00
N LEU A 347 13.05 6.86 -16.85
CA LEU A 347 13.05 6.68 -18.31
C LEU A 347 14.03 7.63 -19.02
N LYS A 348 14.80 8.43 -18.26
CA LYS A 348 15.78 9.41 -18.76
C LYS A 348 17.07 8.73 -19.22
N VAL A 349 16.96 7.92 -20.26
CA VAL A 349 18.07 7.15 -20.84
C VAL A 349 18.24 7.46 -22.32
N ASN A 350 19.48 7.39 -22.81
CA ASN A 350 19.81 7.69 -24.20
C ASN A 350 19.74 6.43 -25.07
N GLY A 351 18.85 6.44 -26.06
CA GLY A 351 18.68 5.33 -26.98
C GLY A 351 18.14 4.08 -26.27
N ARG A 352 18.60 2.92 -26.72
CA ARG A 352 18.19 1.62 -26.19
C ARG A 352 19.00 1.30 -24.93
N LYS A 353 18.35 1.29 -23.77
CA LYS A 353 18.96 1.06 -22.45
C LYS A 353 18.01 0.31 -21.54
N ASP A 354 18.58 -0.44 -20.61
CA ASP A 354 17.80 -1.12 -19.60
C ASP A 354 17.34 -0.11 -18.54
N VAL A 355 16.06 -0.19 -18.20
CA VAL A 355 15.42 0.57 -17.14
C VAL A 355 14.79 -0.41 -16.16
N LYS A 356 14.82 -0.06 -14.88
CA LYS A 356 14.34 -0.92 -13.81
C LYS A 356 12.87 -0.68 -13.50
N ILE A 357 12.09 -1.76 -13.39
CA ILE A 357 10.67 -1.71 -13.07
C ILE A 357 10.50 -1.32 -11.59
N ALA A 358 9.83 -0.18 -11.36
CA ALA A 358 9.39 0.30 -10.06
C ALA A 358 7.93 -0.07 -9.73
N GLY A 359 7.11 -0.36 -10.74
CA GLY A 359 5.72 -0.76 -10.55
C GLY A 359 5.07 -1.24 -11.84
N LEU A 360 3.93 -1.92 -11.71
CA LEU A 360 3.13 -2.41 -12.84
C LEU A 360 1.70 -1.88 -12.76
N PRO A 361 1.48 -0.56 -12.87
CA PRO A 361 0.17 0.05 -12.75
C PRO A 361 -0.76 -0.35 -13.89
N GLN A 362 -2.05 -0.42 -13.57
CA GLN A 362 -3.16 -0.67 -14.45
C GLN A 362 -3.91 0.63 -14.73
N PHE A 363 -4.30 0.81 -15.99
CA PHE A 363 -5.00 1.99 -16.48
C PHE A 363 -6.20 1.58 -17.34
N PHE A 364 -7.23 2.42 -17.33
CA PHE A 364 -8.33 2.38 -18.28
C PHE A 364 -8.02 3.32 -19.45
N LEU A 365 -7.81 2.76 -20.64
CA LEU A 365 -7.52 3.51 -21.88
C LEU A 365 -8.73 4.36 -22.29
N GLU A 366 -8.57 5.67 -22.30
CA GLU A 366 -9.63 6.61 -22.71
C GLU A 366 -9.54 6.91 -24.21
N ASN A 367 -8.36 7.28 -24.69
CA ASN A 367 -8.17 7.77 -26.05
C ASN A 367 -6.73 7.60 -26.55
N VAL A 368 -6.56 7.56 -27.87
CA VAL A 368 -5.30 7.80 -28.56
C VAL A 368 -5.51 8.84 -29.64
N GLU A 369 -4.65 9.85 -29.69
CA GLU A 369 -4.78 10.91 -30.67
C GLU A 369 -3.44 11.38 -31.22
N TYR A 370 -3.49 12.02 -32.38
CA TYR A 370 -2.33 12.64 -32.99
C TYR A 370 -2.40 14.16 -32.85
N LYS A 371 -1.54 14.74 -32.01
CA LYS A 371 -1.47 16.18 -31.75
C LYS A 371 -0.05 16.68 -31.99
N GLN A 372 0.07 17.78 -32.74
CA GLN A 372 1.32 18.54 -32.93
C GLN A 372 2.57 17.72 -33.34
N GLY A 373 2.42 16.66 -34.13
CA GLY A 373 3.56 15.81 -34.55
C GLY A 373 3.67 14.49 -33.80
N HIS A 374 2.77 14.23 -32.86
CA HIS A 374 2.96 13.22 -31.83
C HIS A 374 1.72 12.41 -31.51
N THR A 375 1.95 11.19 -31.01
CA THR A 375 0.86 10.33 -30.52
C THR A 375 0.78 10.42 -29.01
N GLU A 376 -0.37 10.85 -28.50
CA GLU A 376 -0.68 10.90 -27.08
C GLU A 376 -1.70 9.81 -26.75
N ILE A 377 -1.44 9.07 -25.68
CA ILE A 377 -2.37 8.08 -25.12
C ILE A 377 -2.83 8.62 -23.78
N THR A 378 -4.14 8.84 -23.63
CA THR A 378 -4.74 9.28 -22.36
C THR A 378 -5.43 8.09 -21.71
N ALA A 379 -5.14 7.88 -20.43
CA ALA A 379 -5.73 6.79 -19.66
C ALA A 379 -5.91 7.19 -18.19
N LYS A 380 -6.93 6.64 -17.52
CA LYS A 380 -7.16 6.86 -16.09
C LYS A 380 -6.51 5.76 -15.27
N TYR A 381 -5.79 6.12 -14.21
CA TYR A 381 -5.22 5.13 -13.31
C TYR A 381 -6.32 4.39 -12.56
N ILE A 382 -6.29 3.06 -12.56
CA ILE A 382 -7.31 2.23 -11.90
C ILE A 382 -6.73 1.31 -10.82
N GLY A 383 -5.40 1.22 -10.69
CA GLY A 383 -4.76 0.44 -9.63
C GLY A 383 -3.60 -0.44 -10.09
N SER A 384 -3.35 -1.55 -9.40
CA SER A 384 -2.43 -2.64 -9.77
C SER A 384 -3.29 -3.80 -10.29
N PRO A 385 -2.87 -4.51 -11.35
CA PRO A 385 -3.56 -5.72 -11.79
C PRO A 385 -3.44 -6.87 -10.77
N ARG A 386 -2.55 -6.73 -9.78
CA ARG A 386 -2.31 -7.75 -8.77
C ARG A 386 -3.09 -7.45 -7.52
N ILE A 387 -4.30 -7.98 -7.48
CA ILE A 387 -5.10 -8.02 -6.27
C ILE A 387 -5.19 -9.50 -5.89
N SER A 388 -4.15 -10.00 -5.23
CA SER A 388 -3.99 -11.42 -4.96
C SER A 388 -3.94 -11.76 -3.48
N ALA A 389 -3.81 -10.75 -2.62
CA ALA A 389 -3.67 -10.93 -1.19
C ALA A 389 -4.74 -10.18 -0.39
N PRO A 390 -5.16 -10.70 0.77
CA PRO A 390 -6.08 -10.00 1.65
C PRO A 390 -5.41 -8.80 2.32
N GLY A 391 -6.22 -7.78 2.62
CA GLY A 391 -5.82 -6.63 3.41
C GLY A 391 -5.51 -7.05 4.84
N ILE A 392 -6.49 -7.66 5.49
CA ILE A 392 -6.31 -8.26 6.81
C ILE A 392 -6.89 -9.66 6.89
N ILE A 393 -6.15 -10.57 7.50
CA ILE A 393 -6.65 -11.87 7.98
C ILE A 393 -6.80 -11.77 9.49
N VAL A 394 -8.02 -11.90 9.99
CA VAL A 394 -8.33 -12.01 11.41
C VAL A 394 -8.48 -13.48 11.74
N ALA A 395 -7.43 -14.11 12.27
CA ALA A 395 -7.43 -15.52 12.65
C ALA A 395 -8.42 -15.80 13.78
N SER A 396 -8.67 -17.07 14.10
CA SER A 396 -9.73 -17.50 15.03
C SER A 396 -9.65 -16.89 16.44
N SER A 397 -8.44 -16.63 16.94
CA SER A 397 -8.20 -15.94 18.22
C SER A 397 -8.11 -14.41 18.08
N GLY A 398 -8.08 -13.91 16.85
CA GLY A 398 -7.84 -12.51 16.54
C GLY A 398 -9.08 -11.64 16.68
N THR A 399 -8.84 -10.37 16.98
CA THR A 399 -9.86 -9.33 16.96
C THR A 399 -9.36 -8.11 16.21
N PHE A 400 -10.20 -7.59 15.31
CA PHE A 400 -9.94 -6.32 14.63
C PHE A 400 -10.99 -5.26 14.96
N TYR A 401 -10.52 -4.07 15.32
CA TYR A 401 -11.31 -2.86 15.52
C TYR A 401 -10.90 -1.82 14.47
N GLY A 402 -11.82 -1.48 13.57
CA GLY A 402 -11.61 -0.46 12.54
C GLY A 402 -12.55 0.71 12.73
N THR A 403 -12.02 1.94 12.71
CA THR A 403 -12.82 3.17 12.61
C THR A 403 -12.30 4.03 11.48
N SER A 404 -13.11 4.35 10.45
CA SER A 404 -12.62 5.13 9.31
C SER A 404 -11.40 4.52 8.62
N VAL A 405 -11.37 3.19 8.51
CA VAL A 405 -10.30 2.46 7.81
C VAL A 405 -10.73 2.19 6.37
N ASN A 406 -9.89 2.57 5.41
CA ASN A 406 -10.10 2.30 3.99
C ASN A 406 -9.33 1.05 3.56
N PHE A 407 -10.06 -0.01 3.22
CA PHE A 407 -9.56 -1.21 2.57
C PHE A 407 -9.81 -1.10 1.08
N GLU A 408 -8.74 -1.08 0.28
CA GLU A 408 -8.88 -0.89 -1.15
C GLU A 408 -7.98 -1.83 -1.95
N ARG A 409 -8.50 -2.40 -3.04
CA ARG A 409 -7.71 -3.23 -3.96
C ARG A 409 -6.98 -4.38 -3.27
N CYS A 410 -7.71 -5.17 -2.48
CA CYS A 410 -7.26 -6.41 -1.85
C CYS A 410 -8.08 -7.60 -2.35
N SER A 411 -7.54 -8.83 -2.36
CA SER A 411 -8.33 -10.00 -2.81
C SER A 411 -9.54 -10.20 -1.90
N LYS A 412 -9.35 -9.92 -0.61
CA LYS A 412 -10.40 -9.67 0.37
C LYS A 412 -9.98 -8.41 1.15
N GLY A 413 -10.85 -7.44 1.35
CA GLY A 413 -10.56 -6.33 2.24
C GLY A 413 -10.24 -6.89 3.64
N ILE A 414 -11.16 -7.70 4.15
CA ILE A 414 -11.04 -8.37 5.45
C ILE A 414 -11.51 -9.83 5.34
N GLU A 415 -10.64 -10.77 5.73
CA GLU A 415 -10.95 -12.19 5.90
C GLU A 415 -11.07 -12.53 7.39
N VAL A 416 -12.23 -13.03 7.81
CA VAL A 416 -12.62 -13.11 9.23
C VAL A 416 -12.85 -14.55 9.68
N TYR A 417 -11.92 -15.08 10.47
CA TYR A 417 -12.08 -16.31 11.26
C TYR A 417 -12.37 -16.01 12.74
N GLY A 418 -11.90 -14.87 13.24
CA GLY A 418 -12.10 -14.40 14.61
C GLY A 418 -13.28 -13.44 14.75
N THR A 419 -13.03 -12.25 15.29
CA THR A 419 -14.04 -11.21 15.55
C THR A 419 -13.65 -9.88 14.92
N VAL A 420 -14.65 -9.15 14.42
CA VAL A 420 -14.43 -7.83 13.83
C VAL A 420 -15.46 -6.82 14.31
N SER A 421 -15.01 -5.59 14.54
CA SER A 421 -15.86 -4.43 14.79
C SER A 421 -15.44 -3.28 13.88
N LEU A 422 -16.33 -2.85 12.98
CA LEU A 422 -16.07 -1.80 12.00
C LEU A 422 -17.09 -0.69 12.15
N THR A 423 -16.61 0.54 12.27
CA THR A 423 -17.43 1.74 12.21
C THR A 423 -16.90 2.66 11.13
N ASN A 424 -17.78 3.15 10.25
CA ASN A 424 -17.41 4.12 9.23
C ASN A 424 -16.23 3.67 8.36
N CYS A 425 -16.06 2.37 8.11
CA CYS A 425 -14.96 1.88 7.27
C CYS A 425 -15.41 1.77 5.81
N LYS A 426 -14.46 1.87 4.88
CA LYS A 426 -14.70 1.69 3.45
C LYS A 426 -13.97 0.43 2.98
N LEU A 427 -14.67 -0.43 2.27
CA LEU A 427 -14.14 -1.64 1.65
C LEU A 427 -14.48 -1.60 0.16
N ALA A 428 -13.50 -1.19 -0.64
CA ALA A 428 -13.72 -0.85 -2.03
C ALA A 428 -12.77 -1.57 -2.98
N ASN A 429 -13.22 -1.80 -4.22
CA ASN A 429 -12.37 -2.32 -5.30
C ASN A 429 -11.66 -3.65 -4.94
N CYS A 430 -12.23 -4.45 -4.04
CA CYS A 430 -11.66 -5.73 -3.62
C CYS A 430 -12.32 -6.90 -4.38
N GLY A 431 -11.76 -8.11 -4.25
CA GLY A 431 -12.48 -9.33 -4.64
C GLY A 431 -13.72 -9.50 -3.78
N TYR A 432 -13.49 -9.61 -2.47
CA TYR A 432 -14.51 -9.50 -1.44
C TYR A 432 -14.26 -8.26 -0.59
N GLY A 433 -15.29 -7.50 -0.22
CA GLY A 433 -15.14 -6.51 0.85
C GLY A 433 -14.88 -7.25 2.18
N LEU A 434 -15.90 -7.95 2.66
CA LEU A 434 -15.86 -8.84 3.84
C LEU A 434 -16.07 -10.30 3.45
N TYR A 435 -15.21 -11.17 3.96
CA TYR A 435 -15.36 -12.61 3.89
C TYR A 435 -15.41 -13.20 5.30
N PHE A 436 -16.58 -13.70 5.72
CA PHE A 436 -16.77 -14.36 7.01
C PHE A 436 -16.61 -15.86 6.90
N ASP A 437 -15.74 -16.43 7.72
CA ASP A 437 -15.63 -17.85 8.01
C ASP A 437 -15.62 -18.09 9.53
N THR A 438 -16.56 -17.44 10.20
CA THR A 438 -16.68 -17.42 11.65
C THR A 438 -18.15 -17.57 12.06
N ILE A 439 -18.38 -18.07 13.27
CA ILE A 439 -19.70 -18.05 13.93
C ILE A 439 -19.74 -17.00 15.05
N GLN A 440 -18.68 -16.22 15.20
CA GLN A 440 -18.62 -15.17 16.20
C GLN A 440 -19.36 -13.93 15.70
N PRO A 441 -20.16 -13.26 16.57
CA PRO A 441 -20.84 -12.05 16.18
C PRO A 441 -19.84 -10.92 15.88
N SER A 442 -20.24 -10.03 14.97
CA SER A 442 -19.46 -8.84 14.58
C SER A 442 -20.29 -7.59 14.81
N PHE A 443 -19.64 -6.45 15.04
CA PHE A 443 -20.30 -5.15 15.19
C PHE A 443 -19.95 -4.27 13.99
N LEU A 444 -20.88 -4.09 13.06
CA LEU A 444 -20.62 -3.47 11.77
C LEU A 444 -21.62 -2.34 11.57
N TYR A 445 -21.15 -1.11 11.52
CA TYR A 445 -22.04 0.05 11.47
C TYR A 445 -21.51 1.17 10.56
N TYR A 446 -22.39 1.72 9.71
CA TYR A 446 -22.06 2.80 8.77
C TYR A 446 -20.86 2.49 7.85
N ASN A 447 -20.71 1.24 7.41
CA ASN A 447 -19.61 0.88 6.52
C ASN A 447 -20.04 1.01 5.05
N SER A 448 -19.06 1.19 4.16
CA SER A 448 -19.28 1.30 2.72
C SER A 448 -18.61 0.17 1.96
N PHE A 449 -19.39 -0.51 1.12
CA PHE A 449 -18.95 -1.53 0.17
C PHE A 449 -19.13 -0.97 -1.23
N VAL A 450 -18.03 -0.83 -1.98
CA VAL A 450 -18.06 -0.14 -3.28
C VAL A 450 -17.21 -0.89 -4.30
N ASN A 451 -17.83 -1.29 -5.42
CA ASN A 451 -17.15 -1.89 -6.57
C ASN A 451 -16.35 -3.16 -6.21
N ASN A 452 -16.87 -3.99 -5.30
CA ASN A 452 -16.26 -5.28 -5.01
C ASN A 452 -16.65 -6.31 -6.08
N THR A 453 -15.64 -6.95 -6.68
CA THR A 453 -15.82 -7.71 -7.93
C THR A 453 -16.51 -9.06 -7.75
N ILE A 454 -16.45 -9.65 -6.54
CA ILE A 454 -17.12 -10.92 -6.22
C ILE A 454 -18.28 -10.67 -5.25
N TYR A 455 -18.03 -10.09 -4.07
CA TYR A 455 -19.06 -9.73 -3.09
C TYR A 455 -18.65 -8.50 -2.27
N GLY A 456 -19.61 -7.65 -1.92
CA GLY A 456 -19.40 -6.67 -0.84
C GLY A 456 -19.23 -7.40 0.50
N ALA A 457 -20.11 -8.36 0.79
CA ALA A 457 -20.02 -9.22 1.95
C ALA A 457 -20.44 -10.66 1.64
N TYR A 458 -19.66 -11.62 2.09
CA TYR A 458 -19.92 -13.05 1.93
C TYR A 458 -19.80 -13.78 3.26
N ASN A 459 -20.78 -14.63 3.57
CA ASN A 459 -20.77 -15.50 4.74
C ASN A 459 -20.63 -16.96 4.28
N ASN A 460 -19.52 -17.60 4.67
CA ASN A 460 -19.22 -19.00 4.36
C ASN A 460 -19.98 -20.00 5.28
N LYS A 461 -20.65 -19.51 6.32
CA LYS A 461 -21.44 -20.29 7.30
C LYS A 461 -22.89 -19.78 7.44
N PRO A 462 -23.62 -19.58 6.32
CA PRO A 462 -24.92 -18.89 6.34
C PRO A 462 -26.05 -19.68 7.01
N SER A 463 -25.88 -21.00 7.22
CA SER A 463 -26.83 -21.84 7.97
C SER A 463 -26.62 -21.78 9.49
N GLU A 464 -25.50 -21.23 9.94
CA GLU A 464 -25.10 -21.24 11.36
C GLU A 464 -25.26 -19.85 12.00
N ILE A 465 -24.99 -18.78 11.25
CA ILE A 465 -25.09 -17.40 11.74
C ILE A 465 -25.56 -16.46 10.64
N VAL A 466 -26.31 -15.43 11.04
CA VAL A 466 -26.57 -14.24 10.22
C VAL A 466 -25.70 -13.09 10.74
N HIS A 467 -24.88 -12.51 9.88
CA HIS A 467 -24.12 -11.30 10.21
C HIS A 467 -24.95 -10.06 9.89
N ASP A 468 -25.04 -9.16 10.87
CA ASP A 468 -25.78 -7.90 10.72
C ASP A 468 -24.89 -6.80 10.16
N LEU A 469 -25.18 -6.42 8.92
CA LEU A 469 -24.56 -5.32 8.18
C LEU A 469 -25.61 -4.27 7.79
N SER A 470 -26.70 -4.19 8.56
CA SER A 470 -27.66 -3.09 8.45
C SER A 470 -26.99 -1.73 8.57
N SER A 471 -27.61 -0.69 8.02
CA SER A 471 -27.02 0.67 8.00
C SER A 471 -25.64 0.72 7.32
N SER A 472 -25.40 -0.12 6.31
CA SER A 472 -24.23 -0.02 5.42
C SER A 472 -24.64 0.55 4.05
N TYR A 473 -23.70 1.21 3.38
CA TYR A 473 -23.83 1.62 1.99
C TYR A 473 -23.25 0.54 1.07
N TRP A 474 -23.94 0.22 -0.03
CA TRP A 474 -23.58 -0.89 -0.92
C TRP A 474 -23.13 -0.42 -2.32
N GLY A 475 -22.62 0.80 -2.43
CA GLY A 475 -22.17 1.35 -3.72
C GLY A 475 -23.32 1.83 -4.62
N SER A 476 -24.56 1.71 -4.14
CA SER A 476 -25.76 2.19 -4.83
C SER A 476 -26.80 2.66 -3.81
N ALA A 477 -27.55 3.71 -4.17
CA ALA A 477 -28.68 4.19 -3.39
C ALA A 477 -29.82 3.16 -3.32
N ASP A 478 -29.90 2.28 -4.33
CA ASP A 478 -30.93 1.23 -4.42
C ASP A 478 -30.60 0.01 -3.55
N GLY A 479 -29.43 -0.01 -2.91
CA GLY A 479 -28.98 -1.09 -2.04
C GLY A 479 -28.16 -2.17 -2.75
N PRO A 480 -27.90 -3.30 -2.08
CA PRO A 480 -27.04 -4.36 -2.60
C PRO A 480 -27.67 -5.14 -3.75
N SER A 481 -26.84 -5.92 -4.46
CA SER A 481 -27.31 -6.90 -5.42
C SER A 481 -27.51 -8.27 -4.74
N VAL A 482 -28.69 -8.88 -4.94
CA VAL A 482 -29.10 -10.15 -4.30
C VAL A 482 -29.40 -11.20 -5.37
N TYR A 483 -29.00 -12.45 -5.13
CA TYR A 483 -29.31 -13.55 -6.05
C TYR A 483 -30.76 -14.00 -5.87
N ASP A 484 -31.55 -13.92 -6.94
CA ASP A 484 -32.89 -14.47 -7.00
C ASP A 484 -32.86 -15.88 -7.61
N GLU A 485 -33.21 -16.88 -6.79
CA GLU A 485 -33.26 -18.29 -7.21
C GLU A 485 -34.37 -18.54 -8.26
N THR A 486 -35.38 -17.67 -8.37
CA THR A 486 -36.45 -17.83 -9.37
C THR A 486 -35.97 -17.44 -10.75
N SER A 487 -35.37 -16.25 -10.88
CA SER A 487 -34.83 -15.75 -12.15
C SER A 487 -33.41 -16.25 -12.47
N GLN A 488 -32.75 -16.91 -11.52
CA GLN A 488 -31.35 -17.35 -11.62
C GLN A 488 -30.41 -16.18 -11.98
N ALA A 489 -30.69 -15.00 -11.40
CA ALA A 489 -29.98 -13.77 -11.72
C ALA A 489 -29.71 -12.93 -10.46
N TRP A 490 -28.69 -12.08 -10.55
CA TRP A 490 -28.41 -11.04 -9.56
C TRP A 490 -29.30 -9.82 -9.82
N ILE A 491 -30.03 -9.38 -8.81
CA ILE A 491 -30.98 -8.26 -8.87
C ILE A 491 -30.51 -7.14 -7.93
N GLY A 492 -30.39 -5.92 -8.45
CA GLY A 492 -29.88 -4.75 -7.72
C GLY A 492 -28.58 -4.21 -8.32
N SER A 493 -28.32 -2.92 -8.10
CA SER A 493 -27.22 -2.17 -8.72
C SER A 493 -25.99 -1.98 -7.83
N GLY A 494 -26.09 -2.29 -6.53
CA GLY A 494 -24.95 -2.26 -5.61
C GLY A 494 -24.12 -3.53 -5.57
N ASP A 495 -23.17 -3.57 -4.64
CA ASP A 495 -22.32 -4.73 -4.39
C ASP A 495 -23.13 -5.97 -4.02
N LYS A 496 -22.66 -7.14 -4.45
CA LYS A 496 -23.33 -8.42 -4.18
C LYS A 496 -23.26 -8.80 -2.71
N VAL A 497 -24.35 -9.35 -2.19
CA VAL A 497 -24.41 -9.93 -0.84
C VAL A 497 -24.63 -11.44 -0.88
N GLY A 498 -23.88 -12.17 -0.04
CA GLY A 498 -24.06 -13.60 0.16
C GLY A 498 -25.28 -13.93 1.04
N LYS A 499 -25.64 -15.22 1.09
CA LYS A 499 -26.64 -15.73 2.05
C LYS A 499 -26.18 -15.45 3.48
N GLY A 500 -27.12 -15.34 4.44
CA GLY A 500 -26.77 -15.14 5.85
C GLY A 500 -26.16 -13.77 6.16
N ILE A 501 -26.43 -12.75 5.34
CA ILE A 501 -26.11 -11.34 5.58
C ILE A 501 -27.42 -10.58 5.76
N ASN A 502 -27.61 -9.91 6.90
CA ASN A 502 -28.67 -8.93 7.06
C ASN A 502 -28.18 -7.57 6.56
N PHE A 503 -28.87 -7.01 5.57
CA PHE A 503 -28.57 -5.71 4.97
C PHE A 503 -29.77 -4.77 5.04
N SER A 504 -30.72 -5.02 5.95
CA SER A 504 -31.88 -4.16 6.17
C SER A 504 -31.45 -2.72 6.46
N ASP A 505 -32.31 -1.76 6.12
CA ASP A 505 -32.07 -0.34 6.38
C ASP A 505 -30.71 0.14 5.83
N TRP A 506 -30.37 -0.26 4.61
CA TRP A 506 -29.15 0.21 3.94
C TRP A 506 -29.18 1.73 3.74
N LEU A 507 -28.00 2.32 3.63
CA LEU A 507 -27.84 3.75 3.39
C LEU A 507 -28.01 4.05 1.91
N SER A 508 -28.64 5.17 1.58
CA SER A 508 -28.77 5.65 0.20
C SER A 508 -27.57 6.45 -0.30
N SER A 509 -26.63 6.79 0.60
CA SER A 509 -25.41 7.54 0.31
C SER A 509 -24.22 6.99 1.10
N ASP A 510 -23.02 7.16 0.56
CA ASP A 510 -21.77 6.74 1.22
C ASP A 510 -21.51 7.59 2.48
N PRO A 511 -21.45 7.00 3.69
CA PRO A 511 -21.11 7.70 4.94
C PRO A 511 -19.65 8.20 5.00
N ASN A 512 -18.79 7.80 4.07
CA ASN A 512 -17.39 8.19 4.02
C ASN A 512 -17.10 9.42 3.13
N ILE A 513 -18.13 10.06 2.55
CA ILE A 513 -18.00 11.23 1.64
C ILE A 513 -18.24 12.54 2.39
#